data_AF-A0A941LNE1-F1
#
_entry.id   AF-A0A941LNE1-F1
#
_cell.length_a   1.000
_cell.length_b   1.000
_cell.length_c   1.000
_cell.angle_alpha   90.00
_cell.angle_beta   90.00
_cell.angle_gamma   90.00
#
_symmetry.space_group_name_H-M   'P 1'
#
loop_
_entity.id
_entity.type
_entity.pdbx_description
1 polymer ?
#
loop_
_entity_poly.entity_id
_entity_poly.type
_entity_poly.pdbx_seq_one_letter_code
_entity_poly.pdbx_strand_id
1 'polypeptide(L)'
;MKSMGLCSIVLCVVPGILDACTMNGRVQSPASTTIPVQTQTMPTKMRASDRMFYWIEESRELHAMATHRVREAELVLKKEYGSVPSEFVQQMRLFAHKLLEAAEYADAKAKEAELEIPPDAGQ
;
A
#
# COMPACT_ATOMS: atom_id res chain seq x y z
N MET A 1 -16.95 34.62 -34.58
CA MET A 1 -17.19 35.31 -33.29
C MET A 1 -16.78 34.37 -32.17
N LYS A 2 -15.86 34.83 -31.30
CA LYS A 2 -15.33 34.10 -30.14
C LYS A 2 -16.24 34.33 -28.92
N SER A 3 -16.40 33.30 -28.10
CA SER A 3 -16.72 33.36 -26.66
C SER A 3 -16.05 32.11 -26.07
N MET A 4 -14.89 32.19 -25.41
CA MET A 4 -14.72 32.52 -23.97
C MET A 4 -15.77 31.75 -23.16
N GLY A 5 -15.45 30.66 -22.44
CA GLY A 5 -14.34 30.47 -21.50
C GLY A 5 -14.91 30.68 -20.09
N LEU A 6 -14.78 29.66 -19.22
CA LEU A 6 -14.99 29.61 -17.75
C LEU A 6 -15.55 28.21 -17.41
N CYS A 7 -15.13 27.44 -16.42
CA CYS A 7 -13.97 27.49 -15.53
C CYS A 7 -13.95 26.11 -14.84
N SER A 8 -12.75 25.54 -14.63
CA SER A 8 -12.53 24.33 -13.84
C SER A 8 -13.17 24.42 -12.46
N ILE A 9 -13.98 23.42 -12.08
CA ILE A 9 -14.34 23.19 -10.68
C ILE A 9 -13.38 22.14 -10.13
N VAL A 10 -12.31 22.64 -9.54
CA VAL A 10 -11.49 21.91 -8.57
C VAL A 10 -12.30 21.87 -7.27
N LEU A 11 -12.79 20.69 -6.87
CA LEU A 11 -13.30 20.44 -5.52
C LEU A 11 -12.28 19.58 -4.78
N CYS A 12 -11.23 20.24 -4.32
CA CYS A 12 -10.47 19.78 -3.15
C CYS A 12 -11.20 20.23 -1.88
N VAL A 13 -10.90 19.51 -0.80
CA VAL A 13 -11.22 19.78 0.62
C VAL A 13 -12.50 19.11 1.12
N VAL A 14 -12.33 17.90 1.67
CA VAL A 14 -13.14 17.37 2.77
C VAL A 14 -12.42 17.77 4.07
N PRO A 15 -12.93 18.74 4.86
CA PRO A 15 -12.47 18.94 6.22
C PRO A 15 -13.49 18.36 7.21
N GLY A 16 -13.00 17.53 8.13
CA GLY A 16 -13.56 17.40 9.47
C GLY A 16 -14.95 16.76 9.59
N ILE A 17 -14.99 15.43 9.65
CA ILE A 17 -16.01 14.73 10.43
C ILE A 17 -15.33 13.56 11.15
N LEU A 18 -14.78 13.85 12.34
CA LEU A 18 -14.55 12.87 13.41
C LEU A 18 -14.43 13.65 14.73
N ASP A 19 -15.44 14.49 14.99
CA ASP A 19 -15.67 15.12 16.29
C ASP A 19 -17.06 14.72 16.79
N ALA A 20 -17.26 13.41 16.92
CA ALA A 20 -18.50 12.80 17.38
C ALA A 20 -18.22 11.65 18.34
N CYS A 21 -17.45 11.93 19.40
CA CYS A 21 -17.44 11.13 20.63
C CYS A 21 -17.47 12.05 21.85
N THR A 22 -18.37 13.03 21.87
CA THR A 22 -18.70 13.78 23.09
C THR A 22 -20.20 14.04 23.15
N MET A 23 -20.95 13.13 23.78
CA MET A 23 -22.09 13.53 24.59
C MET A 23 -22.18 12.70 25.86
N ASN A 24 -22.22 13.45 26.97
CA ASN A 24 -22.86 13.17 28.26
C ASN A 24 -22.03 12.49 29.35
N GLY A 25 -21.32 13.33 30.10
CA GLY A 25 -20.87 13.01 31.46
C GLY A 25 -20.36 14.26 32.18
N ARG A 26 -21.25 15.21 32.47
CA ARG A 26 -20.93 16.44 33.23
C ARG A 26 -20.87 16.13 34.72
N VAL A 27 -19.68 15.92 35.29
CA VAL A 27 -19.40 16.03 36.73
C VAL A 27 -18.09 16.80 36.92
N GLN A 28 -18.05 17.61 37.98
CA GLN A 28 -17.16 18.75 38.26
C GLN A 28 -15.65 18.44 38.48
N SER A 29 -14.82 19.43 38.11
CA SER A 29 -13.38 19.75 38.36
C SER A 29 -12.74 19.38 39.73
N PRO A 30 -11.41 19.64 39.99
CA PRO A 30 -10.26 19.98 39.12
C PRO A 30 -8.94 19.20 39.46
N ALA A 31 -7.86 19.49 38.71
CA ALA A 31 -6.45 19.14 38.96
C ALA A 31 -6.01 17.70 38.65
N SER A 32 -5.90 17.38 37.35
CA SER A 32 -5.08 16.27 36.89
C SER A 32 -3.78 16.82 36.31
N THR A 33 -2.69 16.57 37.03
CA THR A 33 -1.32 16.84 36.64
C THR A 33 -1.09 16.43 35.19
N THR A 34 -0.78 17.40 34.32
CA THR A 34 -0.34 17.14 32.95
C THR A 34 1.01 16.46 33.02
N ILE A 35 1.03 15.12 33.10
CA ILE A 35 2.23 14.34 32.84
C ILE A 35 2.56 14.60 31.36
N PRO A 36 3.73 15.14 31.02
CA PRO A 36 4.13 15.17 29.63
C PRO A 36 4.19 13.71 29.18
N VAL A 37 3.32 13.33 28.25
CA VAL A 37 3.49 12.08 27.50
C VAL A 37 4.84 12.23 26.82
N GLN A 38 5.87 11.63 27.42
CA GLN A 38 7.15 11.45 26.78
C GLN A 38 6.85 10.53 25.60
N THR A 39 6.63 11.13 24.43
CA THR A 39 6.64 10.42 23.17
C THR A 39 8.06 9.91 23.03
N GLN A 40 8.31 8.69 23.51
CA GLN A 40 9.53 7.97 23.15
C GLN A 40 9.41 7.67 21.67
N THR A 41 9.90 8.61 20.86
CA THR A 41 10.12 8.38 19.44
C THR A 41 11.29 7.41 19.36
N MET A 42 11.01 6.12 19.56
CA MET A 42 11.97 5.07 19.25
C MET A 42 12.13 5.11 17.72
N PRO A 43 13.33 5.34 17.19
CA PRO A 43 13.57 5.08 15.78
C PRO A 43 13.58 3.56 15.65
N THR A 44 12.41 2.95 15.45
CA THR A 44 12.31 1.50 15.19
C THR A 44 12.75 1.25 13.74
N LYS A 45 14.00 1.58 13.42
CA LYS A 45 14.63 1.18 12.18
C LYS A 45 14.81 -0.32 12.26
N MET A 46 13.98 -1.04 11.50
CA MET A 46 14.04 -2.49 11.32
C MET A 46 15.47 -2.88 10.88
N ARG A 47 16.02 -4.00 11.38
CA ARG A 47 17.37 -4.44 11.03
C ARG A 47 17.46 -4.74 9.54
N ALA A 48 18.65 -4.56 8.94
CA ALA A 48 18.85 -4.82 7.51
C ALA A 48 18.47 -6.26 7.12
N SER A 49 18.83 -7.24 7.95
CA SER A 49 18.41 -8.64 7.80
C SER A 49 16.89 -8.79 7.72
N ASP A 50 16.18 -8.17 8.66
CA ASP A 50 14.73 -8.30 8.75
C ASP A 50 14.05 -7.63 7.55
N ARG A 51 14.57 -6.47 7.11
CA ARG A 51 14.09 -5.79 5.90
C ARG A 51 14.34 -6.62 4.64
N MET A 52 15.51 -7.25 4.52
CA MET A 52 15.82 -8.15 3.42
C MET A 52 14.81 -9.31 3.37
N PHE A 53 14.60 -10.00 4.49
CA PHE A 53 13.61 -11.09 4.56
C PHE A 53 12.20 -10.63 4.23
N TYR A 54 11.78 -9.48 4.76
CA TYR A 54 10.48 -8.89 4.44
C TYR A 54 10.32 -8.69 2.92
N TRP A 55 11.30 -8.05 2.28
CA TRP A 55 11.24 -7.76 0.85
C TRP A 55 11.29 -9.02 -0.03
N ILE A 56 12.04 -10.05 0.37
CA ILE A 56 12.05 -11.35 -0.31
C ILE A 56 10.66 -11.98 -0.27
N GLU A 57 10.02 -11.99 0.91
CA GLU A 57 8.69 -12.60 1.07
C GLU A 57 7.63 -11.80 0.31
N GLU A 58 7.66 -10.48 0.40
CA GLU A 58 6.79 -9.59 -0.37
C GLU A 58 6.90 -9.83 -1.88
N SER A 59 8.14 -9.94 -2.40
CA SER A 59 8.37 -10.26 -3.81
C SER A 59 7.74 -11.60 -4.20
N ARG A 60 7.90 -12.62 -3.36
CA ARG A 60 7.36 -13.97 -3.59
C ARG A 60 5.83 -13.97 -3.63
N GLU A 61 5.19 -13.30 -2.68
CA GLU A 61 3.73 -13.21 -2.62
C GLU A 61 3.16 -12.46 -3.83
N LEU A 62 3.77 -11.33 -4.22
CA LEU A 62 3.37 -10.55 -5.39
C LEU A 62 3.50 -11.35 -6.69
N HIS A 63 4.57 -12.13 -6.85
CA HIS A 63 4.73 -13.05 -7.98
C HIS A 63 3.65 -14.14 -8.02
N ALA A 64 3.31 -14.72 -6.86
CA ALA A 64 2.25 -15.71 -6.76
C ALA A 64 0.88 -15.10 -7.13
N MET A 65 0.59 -13.90 -6.64
CA MET A 65 -0.64 -13.17 -6.98
C MET A 65 -0.70 -12.83 -8.47
N ALA A 66 0.39 -12.37 -9.08
CA ALA A 66 0.45 -12.09 -10.51
C ALA A 66 0.13 -13.35 -11.34
N THR A 67 0.79 -14.46 -11.01
CA THR A 67 0.58 -15.75 -11.68
C THR A 67 -0.88 -16.22 -11.54
N HIS A 68 -1.46 -16.06 -10.36
CA HIS A 68 -2.86 -16.39 -10.12
C HIS A 68 -3.80 -15.56 -10.99
N ARG A 69 -3.57 -14.24 -11.07
CA ARG A 69 -4.41 -13.32 -11.86
C ARG A 69 -4.34 -13.61 -13.35
N VAL A 70 -3.17 -13.99 -13.88
CA VAL A 70 -3.03 -14.45 -15.27
C VAL A 70 -3.89 -15.69 -15.52
N ARG A 71 -3.81 -16.70 -14.64
CA ARG A 71 -4.61 -17.93 -14.76
C ARG A 71 -6.10 -17.66 -14.69
N GLU A 72 -6.55 -16.79 -13.79
CA GLU A 72 -7.97 -16.42 -13.72
C GLU A 72 -8.42 -15.72 -15.01
N ALA A 73 -7.61 -14.81 -15.56
CA ALA A 73 -7.93 -14.14 -16.82
C ALA A 73 -8.08 -15.15 -17.98
N GLU A 74 -7.25 -16.20 -18.01
CA GLU A 74 -7.38 -17.30 -18.98
C GLU A 74 -8.63 -18.15 -18.76
N LEU A 75 -8.98 -18.43 -17.51
CA LEU A 75 -10.19 -19.20 -17.17
C LEU A 75 -11.46 -18.44 -17.55
N VAL A 76 -11.50 -17.13 -17.32
CA VAL A 76 -12.60 -16.25 -17.71
C VAL A 76 -12.79 -16.30 -19.23
N LEU A 77 -11.70 -16.15 -19.99
CA LEU A 77 -11.74 -16.23 -21.46
C LEU A 77 -12.26 -17.59 -21.97
N LYS A 78 -11.87 -18.69 -21.30
CA LYS A 78 -12.29 -20.05 -21.68
C LYS A 78 -13.75 -20.35 -21.33
N LYS A 79 -14.25 -19.83 -20.20
CA LYS A 79 -15.61 -20.13 -19.69
C LYS A 79 -16.69 -19.27 -20.34
N GLU A 80 -16.36 -18.04 -20.74
CA GLU A 80 -17.35 -17.05 -21.16
C GLU A 80 -17.14 -16.62 -22.62
N TYR A 81 -17.21 -17.60 -23.53
CA TYR A 81 -17.16 -17.35 -24.97
C TYR A 81 -18.36 -16.47 -25.39
N GLY A 82 -18.12 -15.18 -25.57
CA GLY A 82 -19.09 -14.20 -26.12
C GLY A 82 -19.81 -13.30 -25.12
N SER A 83 -19.64 -13.47 -23.79
CA SER A 83 -20.30 -12.64 -22.76
C SER A 83 -19.38 -11.69 -21.99
N VAL A 84 -18.09 -12.02 -21.82
CA VAL A 84 -17.15 -11.15 -21.09
C VAL A 84 -16.60 -10.06 -22.01
N PRO A 85 -16.64 -8.78 -21.58
CA PRO A 85 -15.95 -7.72 -22.29
C PRO A 85 -14.46 -8.01 -22.35
N SER A 86 -13.89 -8.00 -23.56
CA SER A 86 -12.43 -8.07 -23.82
C SER A 86 -11.63 -7.17 -22.85
N GLU A 87 -12.18 -6.00 -22.52
CA GLU A 87 -11.62 -5.04 -21.59
C GLU A 87 -11.40 -5.59 -20.18
N PHE A 88 -12.31 -6.42 -19.66
CA PHE A 88 -12.16 -7.00 -18.32
C PHE A 88 -10.92 -7.92 -18.24
N VAL A 89 -10.75 -8.81 -19.23
CA VAL A 89 -9.58 -9.69 -19.31
C VAL A 89 -8.30 -8.87 -19.48
N GLN A 90 -8.34 -7.78 -20.25
CA GLN A 90 -7.21 -6.86 -20.37
C GLN A 90 -6.86 -6.18 -19.03
N GLN A 91 -7.85 -5.72 -18.26
CA GLN A 91 -7.62 -5.14 -16.94
C GLN A 91 -7.02 -6.16 -15.96
N MET A 92 -7.47 -7.42 -15.99
CA MET A 92 -6.87 -8.48 -15.18
C MET A 92 -5.40 -8.74 -15.52
N ARG A 93 -5.07 -8.76 -16.82
CA ARG A 93 -3.69 -8.93 -17.28
C ARG A 93 -2.83 -7.72 -16.93
N LEU A 94 -3.35 -6.50 -17.08
CA LEU A 94 -2.67 -5.28 -16.65
C LEU A 94 -2.40 -5.28 -15.15
N PHE A 95 -3.36 -5.72 -14.35
CA PHE A 95 -3.18 -5.85 -12.90
C PHE A 95 -2.09 -6.87 -12.56
N ALA A 96 -2.10 -8.04 -13.22
CA ALA A 96 -1.04 -9.03 -13.05
C ALA A 96 0.35 -8.47 -13.41
N HIS A 97 0.44 -7.65 -14.46
CA HIS A 97 1.69 -7.00 -14.84
C HIS A 97 2.20 -6.03 -13.76
N LYS A 98 1.32 -5.20 -13.20
CA LYS A 98 1.68 -4.30 -12.09
C LYS A 98 2.13 -5.04 -10.84
N LEU A 99 1.57 -6.21 -10.56
CA LEU A 99 2.02 -7.07 -9.47
C LEU A 99 3.43 -7.63 -9.74
N LEU A 100 3.77 -7.97 -10.99
CA LEU A 100 5.13 -8.36 -11.35
C LEU A 100 6.12 -7.20 -11.18
N GLU A 101 5.77 -6.01 -11.66
CA GLU A 101 6.62 -4.80 -11.48
C GLU A 101 6.87 -4.52 -9.99
N ALA A 102 5.84 -4.66 -9.14
CA ALA A 102 5.97 -4.50 -7.70
C ALA A 102 6.85 -5.61 -7.08
N ALA A 103 6.74 -6.85 -7.56
CA ALA A 103 7.58 -7.95 -7.11
C ALA A 103 9.06 -7.73 -7.47
N GLU A 104 9.35 -7.23 -8.68
CA GLU A 104 10.70 -6.87 -9.12
C GLU A 104 11.28 -5.72 -8.29
N TYR A 105 10.46 -4.73 -7.97
CA TYR A 105 10.85 -3.66 -7.04
C TYR A 105 11.19 -4.21 -5.65
N ALA A 106 10.36 -5.10 -5.11
CA ALA A 106 10.60 -5.74 -3.82
C ALA A 106 11.92 -6.55 -3.84
N ASP A 107 12.19 -7.31 -4.90
CA ASP A 107 13.45 -8.04 -5.07
C ASP A 107 14.67 -7.09 -5.13
N ALA A 108 14.55 -5.95 -5.81
CA ALA A 108 15.59 -4.93 -5.82
C ALA A 108 15.83 -4.36 -4.40
N LYS A 109 14.78 -4.14 -3.60
CA LYS A 109 14.90 -3.70 -2.20
C LYS A 109 15.48 -4.76 -1.28
N ALA A 110 15.21 -6.04 -1.52
CA ALA A 110 15.88 -7.12 -0.81
C ALA A 110 17.39 -7.08 -1.05
N LYS A 111 17.82 -6.93 -2.31
CA LYS A 111 19.25 -6.81 -2.68
C LYS A 111 19.91 -5.58 -2.07
N GLU A 112 19.24 -4.42 -2.07
CA GLU A 112 19.74 -3.22 -1.39
C GLU A 112 19.94 -3.48 0.12
N ALA A 113 18.99 -4.15 0.77
CA ALA A 113 19.08 -4.47 2.19
C ALA A 113 20.16 -5.52 2.50
N GLU A 114 20.40 -6.48 1.60
CA GLU A 114 21.47 -7.47 1.71
C GLU A 114 22.85 -6.81 1.73
N LEU A 115 23.07 -5.78 0.91
CA LEU A 115 24.33 -5.02 0.86
C LEU A 115 24.64 -4.27 2.17
N GLU A 116 23.63 -3.99 3.00
CA GLU A 116 23.81 -3.37 4.31
C GLU A 116 24.19 -4.37 5.41
N ILE A 117 24.07 -5.68 5.14
CA ILE A 117 24.44 -6.72 6.10
C ILE A 117 25.97 -6.86 6.04
N PRO A 118 26.69 -6.63 7.16
CA PRO A 118 28.13 -6.82 7.16
C PRO A 118 28.45 -8.27 6.78
N PRO A 119 29.42 -8.51 5.89
CA PRO A 119 29.85 -9.87 5.58
C PRO A 119 30.28 -10.52 6.88
N ASP A 120 29.73 -11.71 7.16
CA ASP A 120 29.98 -12.43 8.40
C ASP A 120 31.49 -12.51 8.61
N ALA A 121 31.99 -11.86 9.67
CA ALA A 121 33.40 -11.89 10.02
C ALA A 121 33.67 -13.27 10.62
N GLY A 122 33.87 -14.26 9.74
CA GLY A 122 34.48 -15.57 9.97
C GLY A 122 34.17 -16.24 11.31
N GLN A 123 33.39 -17.32 11.24
CA GLN A 123 33.71 -18.49 12.06
C GLN A 123 35.05 -19.09 11.63
#